data_AF-A0A537KZM3-F1
#
_entry.id   AF-A0A537KZM3-F1
#
_cell.length_a   1.000
_cell.length_b   1.000
_cell.length_c   1.000
_cell.angle_alpha   90.00
_cell.angle_beta   90.00
_cell.angle_gamma   90.00
#
_symmetry.space_group_name_H-M   'P 1'
#
loop_
_entity.id
_entity.type
_entity.pdbx_description
1 polymer ?
#
loop_
_entity_poly.entity_id
_entity_poly.type
_entity_poly.pdbx_seq_one_letter_code
_entity_poly.pdbx_strand_id
1 'polypeptide(L)'
;MVRGKVGAMLDTALANNLDRIRMPRVHLSDVARHATRGAAILIVFVCAILQNDSLPAVLQQLGTPFPVQISSKTSVAAIGIHEDGRLTIYFAPRLASSTDSDMLAFLYLHELGHARLGHMRPEDPRRLRFSIPGMYKGLAWQMEYDADAWAATHAISYGYDPVRGISAVFAIFGDGGGFTHPPDAVRISRVKQLVRGLR
;
A
#
# COMPACT_ATOMS: atom_id res chain seq x y z
N MET A 1 -53.27 54.13 24.27
CA MET A 1 -53.73 52.77 23.91
C MET A 1 -52.92 52.24 22.71
N VAL A 2 -51.63 51.89 22.90
CA VAL A 2 -50.74 51.44 21.79
C VAL A 2 -49.86 50.23 22.20
N ARG A 3 -50.01 49.69 23.42
CA ARG A 3 -49.15 48.61 23.94
C ARG A 3 -49.59 47.18 23.59
N GLY A 4 -50.84 46.98 23.12
CA GLY A 4 -51.39 45.64 22.86
C GLY A 4 -51.16 45.08 21.45
N LYS A 5 -51.02 45.94 20.43
CA LYS A 5 -50.89 45.49 19.02
C LYS A 5 -49.48 45.00 18.66
N VAL A 6 -48.44 45.56 19.28
CA VAL A 6 -47.04 45.22 18.96
C VAL A 6 -46.65 43.85 19.52
N GLY A 7 -47.12 43.49 20.73
CA GLY A 7 -46.89 42.16 21.31
C GLY A 7 -47.55 41.05 20.49
N ALA A 8 -48.81 41.23 20.09
CA ALA A 8 -49.53 40.26 19.27
C ALA A 8 -48.90 40.03 17.89
N MET A 9 -48.32 41.07 17.27
CA MET A 9 -47.60 40.94 15.99
C MET A 9 -46.26 40.19 16.14
N LEU A 10 -45.55 40.39 17.25
CA LEU A 10 -44.31 39.69 17.55
C LEU A 10 -44.55 38.20 17.82
N ASP A 11 -45.59 37.86 18.57
CA ASP A 11 -45.96 36.46 18.85
C ASP A 11 -46.41 35.72 17.58
N THR A 12 -47.14 36.41 16.69
CA THR A 12 -47.57 35.85 15.40
C THR A 12 -46.39 35.66 14.44
N ALA A 13 -45.42 36.59 14.44
CA ALA A 13 -44.21 36.49 13.63
C ALA A 13 -43.27 35.38 14.15
N LEU A 14 -43.21 35.16 15.46
CA LEU A 14 -42.41 34.09 16.06
C LEU A 14 -43.03 32.71 15.78
N ALA A 15 -44.36 32.58 15.92
CA ALA A 15 -45.09 31.35 15.59
C ALA A 15 -44.95 30.96 14.11
N ASN A 16 -45.09 31.92 13.19
CA ASN A 16 -44.98 31.66 11.74
C ASN A 16 -43.56 31.30 11.27
N ASN A 17 -42.52 31.69 12.01
CA ASN A 17 -41.13 31.36 11.67
C ASN A 17 -40.68 30.02 12.27
N LEU A 18 -41.25 29.58 13.39
CA LEU A 18 -40.95 28.26 13.98
C LEU A 18 -41.48 27.11 13.10
N ASP A 19 -42.62 27.28 12.44
CA ASP A 19 -43.17 26.30 11.49
C ASP A 19 -42.34 26.15 10.20
N ARG A 20 -41.47 27.13 9.90
CA ARG A 20 -40.55 27.08 8.74
C ARG A 20 -39.26 26.32 9.01
N ILE A 21 -38.94 26.00 10.26
CA ILE A 21 -37.79 25.18 10.63
C ILE A 21 -38.21 23.70 10.59
N ARG A 22 -38.58 23.20 9.41
CA ARG A 22 -38.59 21.75 9.18
C ARG A 22 -37.14 21.31 9.02
N MET A 23 -36.52 20.92 10.12
CA MET A 23 -35.32 20.09 10.06
C MET A 23 -35.65 18.84 9.24
N PRO A 24 -34.79 18.41 8.29
CA PRO A 24 -35.01 17.15 7.60
C PRO A 24 -35.13 16.06 8.67
N ARG A 25 -36.25 15.33 8.67
CA ARG A 25 -36.41 14.13 9.49
C ARG A 25 -35.41 13.10 8.98
N VAL A 26 -34.17 13.20 9.43
CA VAL A 26 -33.21 12.11 9.29
C VAL A 26 -33.80 11.00 10.16
N HIS A 27 -34.32 9.95 9.52
CA HIS A 27 -34.85 8.81 10.23
C HIS A 27 -33.70 8.20 11.04
N LEU A 28 -33.71 8.38 12.35
CA LEU A 28 -32.67 7.85 13.26
C LEU A 28 -32.46 6.34 13.06
N SER A 29 -33.49 5.63 12.63
CA SER A 29 -33.45 4.22 12.21
C SER A 29 -32.58 3.97 10.99
N ASP A 30 -32.56 4.88 10.02
CA ASP A 30 -31.72 4.76 8.83
C ASP A 30 -30.27 5.08 9.16
N VAL A 31 -30.01 6.10 9.97
CA VAL A 31 -28.64 6.41 10.47
C VAL A 31 -28.10 5.23 11.27
N ALA A 32 -28.89 4.67 12.18
CA ALA A 32 -28.51 3.50 12.96
C ALA A 32 -28.20 2.30 12.05
N ARG A 33 -29.05 2.02 11.05
CA ARG A 33 -28.83 0.91 10.11
C ARG A 33 -27.56 1.11 9.27
N HIS A 34 -27.28 2.32 8.81
CA HIS A 34 -26.05 2.63 8.08
C HIS A 34 -24.81 2.52 8.97
N ALA A 35 -24.90 3.00 10.23
CA ALA A 35 -23.83 2.87 11.21
C ALA A 35 -23.54 1.41 11.56
N THR A 36 -24.57 0.58 11.79
CA THR A 36 -24.42 -0.86 12.04
C THR A 36 -23.81 -1.59 10.85
N ARG A 37 -24.24 -1.26 9.62
CA ARG A 37 -23.63 -1.82 8.40
C ARG A 37 -22.16 -1.41 8.25
N GLY A 38 -21.85 -0.14 8.49
CA GLY A 38 -20.46 0.36 8.48
C GLY A 38 -19.59 -0.33 9.52
N ALA A 39 -20.09 -0.48 10.75
CA ALA A 39 -19.41 -1.20 11.81
C ALA A 39 -19.21 -2.69 11.48
N ALA A 40 -20.21 -3.36 10.92
CA ALA A 40 -20.09 -4.77 10.51
C ALA A 40 -19.06 -4.96 9.38
N ILE A 41 -19.06 -4.08 8.38
CA ILE A 41 -18.05 -4.10 7.31
C ILE A 41 -16.65 -3.87 7.90
N LEU A 42 -16.51 -2.90 8.81
CA LEU A 42 -15.24 -2.62 9.48
C LEU A 42 -14.77 -3.84 10.31
N ILE A 43 -15.65 -4.49 11.05
CA ILE A 43 -15.33 -5.69 11.83
C ILE A 43 -14.89 -6.83 10.92
N VAL A 44 -15.62 -7.11 9.84
CA VAL A 44 -15.23 -8.16 8.87
C VAL A 44 -13.87 -7.83 8.24
N PHE A 45 -13.62 -6.58 7.90
CA PHE A 45 -12.35 -6.14 7.34
C PHE A 45 -11.19 -6.27 8.35
N VAL A 46 -11.42 -5.87 9.61
CA VAL A 46 -10.45 -6.02 10.69
C VAL A 46 -10.19 -7.50 11.00
N CYS A 47 -11.22 -8.33 11.08
CA CYS A 47 -11.08 -9.78 11.27
C CYS A 47 -10.31 -10.43 10.12
N ALA A 48 -10.61 -10.06 8.86
CA ALA A 48 -9.89 -10.57 7.69
C ALA A 48 -8.40 -10.16 7.70
N ILE A 49 -8.08 -8.95 8.17
CA ILE A 49 -6.68 -8.52 8.36
C ILE A 49 -6.01 -9.30 9.49
N LEU A 50 -6.70 -9.46 10.63
CA LEU A 50 -6.17 -10.14 11.81
C LEU A 50 -6.03 -11.66 11.61
N GLN A 51 -6.79 -12.25 10.68
CA GLN A 51 -6.72 -13.67 10.32
C GLN A 51 -5.83 -13.93 9.09
N ASN A 52 -5.24 -12.89 8.48
CA ASN A 52 -4.37 -13.08 7.34
C ASN A 52 -2.95 -13.47 7.79
N ASP A 53 -2.74 -14.78 7.91
CA ASP A 53 -1.44 -15.37 8.25
C ASP A 53 -0.52 -15.57 7.02
N SER A 54 -0.91 -15.09 5.84
CA SER A 54 -0.18 -15.36 4.59
C SER A 54 1.23 -14.78 4.61
N LEU A 55 1.41 -13.51 5.04
CA LEU A 55 2.73 -12.91 5.15
C LEU A 55 3.59 -13.64 6.21
N PRO A 56 3.14 -13.86 7.45
CA PRO A 56 3.86 -14.71 8.41
C PRO A 56 4.28 -16.08 7.86
N ALA A 57 3.37 -16.80 7.18
CA ALA A 57 3.66 -18.10 6.61
C ALA A 57 4.74 -18.05 5.51
N VAL A 58 4.66 -17.05 4.63
CA VAL A 58 5.69 -16.81 3.60
C VAL A 58 7.05 -16.52 4.26
N LEU A 59 7.10 -15.63 5.26
CA LEU A 59 8.35 -15.30 5.94
C LEU A 59 8.94 -16.51 6.69
N GLN A 60 8.09 -17.35 7.29
CA GLN A 60 8.52 -18.59 7.92
C GLN A 60 9.16 -19.54 6.89
N GLN A 61 8.54 -19.74 5.74
CA GLN A 61 9.06 -20.60 4.67
C GLN A 61 10.36 -20.07 4.07
N LEU A 62 10.50 -18.74 3.94
CA LEU A 62 11.72 -18.10 3.43
C LEU A 62 12.88 -18.08 4.44
N GLY A 63 12.65 -18.46 5.71
CA GLY A 63 13.69 -18.46 6.75
C GLY A 63 14.27 -17.07 6.98
N THR A 64 13.42 -16.05 7.04
CA THR A 64 13.83 -14.64 6.86
C THR A 64 14.83 -14.14 7.90
N PRO A 65 16.02 -13.68 7.48
CA PRO A 65 17.02 -13.12 8.40
C PRO A 65 16.80 -11.64 8.72
N PHE A 66 15.94 -10.94 7.96
CA PHE A 66 15.67 -9.52 8.15
C PHE A 66 14.28 -9.28 8.75
N PRO A 67 14.15 -8.37 9.73
CA PRO A 67 12.85 -8.00 10.28
C PRO A 67 11.97 -7.35 9.20
N VAL A 68 10.68 -7.67 9.25
CA VAL A 68 9.64 -7.04 8.43
C VAL A 68 8.79 -6.12 9.30
N GLN A 69 8.48 -4.93 8.78
CA GLN A 69 7.57 -3.99 9.43
C GLN A 69 6.47 -3.57 8.46
N ILE A 70 5.26 -3.40 8.97
CA ILE A 70 4.14 -2.88 8.17
C ILE A 70 4.05 -1.37 8.44
N SER A 71 4.10 -0.56 7.38
CA SER A 71 4.18 0.90 7.50
C SER A 71 3.50 1.60 6.33
N SER A 72 2.71 2.63 6.61
CA SER A 72 2.10 3.49 5.59
C SER A 72 3.09 4.46 4.94
N LYS A 73 4.37 4.46 5.36
CA LYS A 73 5.42 5.34 4.83
C LYS A 73 5.90 4.92 3.43
N THR A 74 5.60 3.71 3.00
CA THR A 74 5.89 3.23 1.63
C THR A 74 4.57 2.95 0.90
N SER A 75 4.57 3.17 -0.42
CA SER A 75 3.45 2.79 -1.28
C SER A 75 3.44 1.30 -1.54
N VAL A 76 4.60 0.62 -1.64
CA VAL A 76 4.73 -0.80 -2.03
C VAL A 76 5.45 -1.62 -0.95
N ALA A 77 6.71 -2.00 -1.19
CA ALA A 77 7.65 -2.48 -0.20
C ALA A 77 8.92 -1.65 -0.33
N ALA A 78 9.76 -1.65 0.70
CA ALA A 78 11.04 -0.93 0.65
C ALA A 78 12.02 -1.52 1.67
N ILE A 79 13.28 -1.67 1.29
CA ILE A 79 14.38 -1.86 2.25
C ILE A 79 14.78 -0.52 2.89
N GLY A 80 14.91 -0.50 4.23
CA GLY A 80 15.44 0.63 4.98
C GLY A 80 16.59 0.23 5.90
N ILE A 81 17.50 1.18 6.13
CA ILE A 81 18.64 1.05 7.04
C ILE A 81 18.37 1.95 8.25
N HIS A 82 18.45 1.37 9.44
CA HIS A 82 18.36 2.10 10.70
C HIS A 82 19.73 2.74 11.04
N GLU A 83 19.75 3.71 11.96
CA GLU A 83 20.98 4.38 12.40
C GLU A 83 22.01 3.41 13.01
N ASP A 84 21.56 2.28 13.55
CA ASP A 84 22.38 1.19 14.07
C ASP A 84 22.91 0.23 12.99
N GLY A 85 22.67 0.53 11.71
CA GLY A 85 23.06 -0.28 10.56
C GLY A 85 22.14 -1.49 10.30
N ARG A 86 21.10 -1.69 11.12
CA ARG A 86 20.16 -2.79 10.91
C ARG A 86 19.33 -2.55 9.66
N LEU A 87 19.11 -3.61 8.89
CA LEU A 87 18.23 -3.60 7.72
C LEU A 87 16.81 -4.04 8.12
N THR A 88 15.79 -3.39 7.56
CA THR A 88 14.38 -3.74 7.76
C THR A 88 13.63 -3.61 6.45
N ILE A 89 12.81 -4.60 6.13
CA ILE A 89 11.92 -4.55 4.98
C ILE A 89 10.57 -4.01 5.43
N TYR A 90 10.12 -2.93 4.82
CA TYR A 90 8.83 -2.31 5.07
C TYR A 90 7.81 -2.75 4.03
N PHE A 91 6.64 -3.20 4.46
CA PHE A 91 5.50 -3.47 3.58
C PHE A 91 4.42 -2.40 3.77
N ALA A 92 3.83 -1.96 2.66
CA ALA A 92 2.60 -1.19 2.70
C ALA A 92 1.46 -2.06 3.28
N PRO A 93 0.58 -1.51 4.13
CA PRO A 93 -0.50 -2.27 4.77
C PRO A 93 -1.37 -3.04 3.77
N ARG A 94 -1.66 -2.42 2.62
CA ARG A 94 -2.48 -3.04 1.55
C ARG A 94 -1.87 -4.32 0.98
N LEU A 95 -0.54 -4.40 0.92
CA LEU A 95 0.15 -5.60 0.42
C LEU A 95 0.34 -6.62 1.52
N ALA A 96 0.71 -6.18 2.72
CA ALA A 96 0.82 -7.06 3.87
C ALA A 96 -0.50 -7.80 4.15
N SER A 97 -1.65 -7.20 3.82
CA SER A 97 -2.96 -7.83 3.93
C SER A 97 -3.36 -8.71 2.72
N SER A 98 -2.47 -8.95 1.75
CA SER A 98 -2.76 -9.84 0.62
C SER A 98 -2.69 -11.31 1.03
N THR A 99 -3.51 -12.16 0.40
CA THR A 99 -3.41 -13.63 0.54
C THR A 99 -2.62 -14.27 -0.59
N ASP A 100 -2.06 -13.48 -1.51
CA ASP A 100 -1.26 -13.99 -2.61
C ASP A 100 0.19 -14.25 -2.17
N SER A 101 0.48 -15.50 -1.83
CA SER A 101 1.80 -15.92 -1.32
C SER A 101 2.93 -15.70 -2.32
N ASP A 102 2.69 -15.88 -3.62
CA ASP A 102 3.69 -15.64 -4.67
C ASP A 102 4.07 -14.16 -4.74
N MET A 103 3.07 -13.27 -4.61
CA MET A 103 3.29 -11.84 -4.58
C MET A 103 4.10 -11.40 -3.36
N LEU A 104 3.72 -11.90 -2.18
CA LEU A 104 4.39 -11.59 -0.92
C LEU A 104 5.84 -12.08 -0.92
N ALA A 105 6.07 -13.30 -1.39
CA ALA A 105 7.41 -13.88 -1.50
C ALA A 105 8.25 -13.09 -2.50
N PHE A 106 7.69 -12.76 -3.68
CA PHE A 106 8.39 -11.98 -4.69
C PHE A 106 8.80 -10.60 -4.15
N LEU A 107 7.89 -9.86 -3.51
CA LEU A 107 8.19 -8.55 -2.92
C LEU A 107 9.29 -8.63 -1.86
N TYR A 108 9.20 -9.59 -0.94
CA TYR A 108 10.21 -9.76 0.10
C TYR A 108 11.59 -10.04 -0.52
N LEU A 109 11.64 -10.98 -1.47
CA LEU A 109 12.88 -11.36 -2.14
C LEU A 109 13.42 -10.24 -3.04
N HIS A 110 12.57 -9.40 -3.60
CA HIS A 110 12.96 -8.23 -4.38
C HIS A 110 13.69 -7.20 -3.50
N GLU A 111 13.11 -6.84 -2.36
CA GLU A 111 13.76 -5.92 -1.40
C GLU A 111 15.06 -6.51 -0.83
N LEU A 112 15.06 -7.83 -0.57
CA LEU A 112 16.26 -8.54 -0.17
C LEU A 112 17.33 -8.55 -1.28
N GLY A 113 16.91 -8.67 -2.54
CA GLY A 113 17.79 -8.58 -3.71
C GLY A 113 18.52 -7.24 -3.74
N HIS A 114 17.82 -6.13 -3.48
CA HIS A 114 18.46 -4.82 -3.35
C HIS A 114 19.53 -4.78 -2.26
N ALA A 115 19.25 -5.35 -1.08
CA ALA A 115 20.22 -5.42 0.00
C ALA A 115 21.44 -6.29 -0.37
N ARG A 116 21.20 -7.46 -0.96
CA ARG A 116 22.25 -8.44 -1.31
C ARG A 116 23.17 -7.98 -2.43
N LEU A 117 22.63 -7.20 -3.37
CA LEU A 117 23.37 -6.67 -4.51
C LEU A 117 24.01 -5.30 -4.25
N GLY A 118 23.84 -4.76 -3.04
CA GLY A 118 24.40 -3.44 -2.69
C GLY A 118 23.71 -2.28 -3.41
N HIS A 119 22.44 -2.44 -3.80
CA HIS A 119 21.62 -1.36 -4.38
C HIS A 119 21.16 -0.33 -3.35
N MET A 120 21.67 -0.41 -2.12
CA MET A 120 21.39 0.55 -1.06
C MET A 120 22.27 1.79 -1.26
N ARG A 121 21.62 2.96 -1.23
CA ARG A 121 22.25 4.25 -1.50
C ARG A 121 23.39 4.52 -0.48
N PRO A 122 24.56 5.01 -0.91
CA PRO A 122 25.52 5.60 0.00
C PRO A 122 24.91 6.79 0.75
N GLU A 123 25.26 6.88 2.02
CA GLU A 123 24.68 7.69 3.07
C GLU A 123 24.82 9.21 2.83
N ASP A 124 23.79 9.86 2.26
CA ASP A 124 23.46 11.27 2.55
C ASP A 124 22.03 11.62 2.06
N PRO A 125 21.03 11.69 2.95
CA PRO A 125 19.67 12.11 2.63
C PRO A 125 19.56 13.56 2.12
N ARG A 126 20.58 14.41 2.31
CA ARG A 126 20.57 15.84 1.96
C ARG A 126 21.20 16.15 0.59
N ARG A 127 21.88 15.19 -0.04
CA ARG A 127 22.49 15.37 -1.38
C ARG A 127 21.62 14.92 -2.55
N LEU A 128 20.43 14.36 -2.29
CA LEU A 128 19.44 14.08 -3.32
C LEU A 128 18.45 15.24 -3.49
N ARG A 129 18.99 16.44 -3.75
CA ARG A 129 18.29 17.38 -4.62
C ARG A 129 18.55 16.91 -6.05
N PHE A 130 17.52 16.32 -6.64
CA PHE A 130 17.47 15.87 -8.03
C PHE A 130 17.96 16.94 -9.00
N SER A 131 19.10 16.74 -9.68
CA SER A 131 19.50 17.62 -10.79
C SER A 131 20.69 17.10 -11.61
N ILE A 132 20.49 16.07 -12.46
CA ILE A 132 21.00 16.03 -13.86
C ILE A 132 20.02 15.17 -14.70
N PRO A 133 19.29 15.73 -15.68
CA PRO A 133 18.36 14.96 -16.51
C PRO A 133 19.07 13.91 -17.38
N GLY A 134 18.64 12.65 -17.33
CA GLY A 134 18.95 11.63 -18.34
C GLY A 134 19.96 10.55 -17.96
N MET A 135 20.90 10.79 -17.03
CA MET A 135 21.99 9.83 -16.74
C MET A 135 21.67 8.84 -15.59
N TYR A 136 20.63 9.09 -14.79
CA TYR A 136 20.30 8.30 -13.59
C TYR A 136 19.18 7.27 -13.78
N LYS A 137 18.41 7.36 -14.87
CA LYS A 137 17.28 6.47 -15.16
C LYS A 137 17.74 5.05 -15.46
N GLY A 138 18.79 4.90 -16.26
CA GLY A 138 19.33 3.59 -16.63
C GLY A 138 19.89 2.78 -15.46
N LEU A 139 20.63 3.43 -14.55
CA LEU A 139 21.20 2.76 -13.38
C LEU A 139 20.13 2.31 -12.39
N ALA A 140 19.16 3.19 -12.08
CA ALA A 140 18.03 2.82 -11.22
C ALA A 140 17.20 1.68 -11.83
N TRP A 141 16.97 1.72 -13.14
CA TRP A 141 16.27 0.65 -13.84
C TRP A 141 17.03 -0.68 -13.82
N GLN A 142 18.36 -0.63 -14.00
CA GLN A 142 19.17 -1.83 -13.94
C GLN A 142 19.14 -2.46 -12.54
N MET A 143 19.22 -1.65 -11.48
CA MET A 143 19.09 -2.13 -10.11
C MET A 143 17.75 -2.85 -9.87
N GLU A 144 16.66 -2.33 -10.43
CA GLU A 144 15.33 -2.96 -10.36
C GLU A 144 15.29 -4.29 -11.14
N TYR A 145 15.89 -4.33 -12.34
CA TYR A 145 15.98 -5.57 -13.13
C TYR A 145 16.82 -6.65 -12.44
N ASP A 146 17.92 -6.24 -11.80
CA ASP A 146 18.82 -7.14 -11.09
C ASP A 146 18.15 -7.68 -9.82
N ALA A 147 17.42 -6.83 -9.08
CA ALA A 147 16.61 -7.26 -7.95
C ALA A 147 15.47 -8.20 -8.36
N ASP A 148 14.79 -7.95 -9.49
CA ASP A 148 13.78 -8.86 -10.05
C ASP A 148 14.35 -10.22 -10.42
N ALA A 149 15.52 -10.24 -11.06
CA ALA A 149 16.19 -11.47 -11.45
C ALA A 149 16.62 -12.29 -10.22
N TRP A 150 17.15 -11.61 -9.20
CA TRP A 150 17.51 -12.23 -7.92
C TRP A 150 16.27 -12.82 -7.24
N ALA A 151 15.19 -12.04 -7.14
CA ALA A 151 13.94 -12.47 -6.55
C ALA A 151 13.34 -13.67 -7.28
N ALA A 152 13.30 -13.63 -8.62
CA ALA A 152 12.74 -14.70 -9.42
C ALA A 152 13.49 -16.03 -9.27
N THR A 153 14.82 -15.97 -9.25
CA THR A 153 15.67 -17.15 -9.08
C THR A 153 15.45 -17.79 -7.70
N HIS A 154 15.38 -16.98 -6.65
CA HIS A 154 15.16 -17.49 -5.30
C HIS A 154 13.72 -17.96 -5.08
N ALA A 155 12.72 -17.26 -5.61
CA ALA A 155 11.32 -17.65 -5.50
C ALA A 155 11.10 -19.08 -6.01
N ILE A 156 11.68 -19.45 -7.16
CA ILE A 156 11.63 -20.81 -7.71
C ILE A 156 12.19 -21.83 -6.70
N SER A 157 13.33 -21.54 -6.07
CA SER A 157 13.97 -22.45 -5.11
C SER A 157 13.11 -22.72 -3.86
N TYR A 158 12.21 -21.79 -3.52
CA TYR A 158 11.24 -21.93 -2.43
C TYR A 158 9.86 -22.44 -2.89
N GLY A 159 9.68 -22.77 -4.16
CA GLY A 159 8.41 -23.28 -4.69
C GLY A 159 7.36 -22.22 -5.02
N TYR A 160 7.74 -20.94 -5.10
CA TYR A 160 6.86 -19.84 -5.51
C TYR A 160 6.95 -19.58 -7.01
N ASP A 161 5.86 -19.07 -7.61
CA ASP A 161 5.83 -18.62 -9.00
C ASP A 161 6.21 -17.13 -9.11
N PRO A 162 7.42 -16.79 -9.55
CA PRO A 162 7.83 -15.40 -9.64
C PRO A 162 7.13 -14.59 -10.73
N VAL A 163 6.63 -15.24 -11.79
CA VAL A 163 5.86 -14.55 -12.85
C VAL A 163 4.50 -14.16 -12.31
N ARG A 164 3.84 -15.05 -11.56
CA ARG A 164 2.59 -14.74 -10.86
C ARG A 164 2.81 -13.64 -9.82
N GLY A 165 3.87 -13.77 -9.03
CA GLY A 165 4.22 -12.80 -7.99
C GLY A 165 4.40 -11.38 -8.51
N ILE A 166 5.31 -11.17 -9.46
CA ILE A 166 5.55 -9.83 -10.03
C ILE A 166 4.32 -9.26 -10.74
N SER A 167 3.53 -10.09 -11.42
CA SER A 167 2.31 -9.64 -12.10
C SER A 167 1.24 -9.19 -11.10
N ALA A 168 1.10 -9.88 -9.97
CA ALA A 168 0.17 -9.52 -8.91
C ALA A 168 0.55 -8.19 -8.23
N VAL A 169 1.85 -7.91 -8.05
CA VAL A 169 2.33 -6.60 -7.56
C VAL A 169 1.84 -5.49 -8.47
N PHE A 170 2.10 -5.58 -9.77
CA PHE A 170 1.73 -4.53 -10.72
C PHE A 170 0.22 -4.44 -10.96
N ALA A 171 -0.53 -5.53 -10.80
CA ALA A 171 -2.00 -5.48 -10.82
C ALA A 171 -2.58 -4.61 -9.68
N ILE A 172 -1.89 -4.51 -8.54
CA ILE A 172 -2.33 -3.71 -7.38
C ILE A 172 -1.95 -2.23 -7.51
N PHE A 173 -0.77 -1.93 -8.07
CA PHE A 173 -0.23 -0.56 -8.16
C PHE A 173 -0.42 0.13 -9.50
N GLY A 174 -0.69 -0.62 -10.56
CA GLY A 174 -0.65 -0.09 -11.91
C GLY A 174 0.78 0.19 -12.38
N ASP A 175 0.88 0.81 -13.56
CA ASP A 175 2.11 1.20 -14.23
C ASP A 175 3.06 1.99 -13.29
N GLY A 176 4.20 1.38 -12.95
CA GLY A 176 5.30 2.02 -12.21
C GLY A 176 6.18 2.95 -13.05
N GLY A 177 5.84 3.17 -14.31
CA GLY A 177 6.56 3.93 -15.31
C GLY A 177 6.76 5.39 -14.92
N GLY A 178 7.87 5.65 -14.24
CA GLY A 178 8.26 6.96 -13.77
C GLY A 178 9.73 7.27 -14.03
N PHE A 179 10.22 8.38 -13.47
CA PHE A 179 11.64 8.74 -13.57
C PHE A 179 12.55 7.78 -12.80
N THR A 180 12.03 7.03 -11.83
CA THR A 180 12.81 6.18 -10.91
C THR A 180 12.57 4.68 -11.06
N HIS A 181 11.50 4.23 -11.73
CA HIS A 181 11.22 2.79 -11.93
C HIS A 181 10.95 2.47 -13.40
N PRO A 182 11.37 1.27 -13.88
CA PRO A 182 11.09 0.84 -15.24
C PRO A 182 9.62 0.44 -15.44
N PRO A 183 9.13 0.46 -16.70
CA PRO A 183 7.78 0.00 -17.02
C PRO A 183 7.56 -1.45 -16.55
N ASP A 184 6.39 -1.70 -15.98
CA ASP A 184 5.98 -2.99 -15.44
C ASP A 184 6.03 -4.11 -16.50
N ALA A 185 5.52 -3.85 -17.70
CA ALA A 185 5.50 -4.81 -18.80
C ALA A 185 6.91 -5.28 -19.17
N VAL A 186 7.90 -4.38 -19.10
CA VAL A 186 9.30 -4.73 -19.35
C VAL A 186 9.84 -5.60 -18.23
N ARG A 187 9.61 -5.24 -16.97
CA ARG A 187 10.04 -6.04 -15.81
C ARG A 187 9.43 -7.45 -15.83
N ILE A 188 8.12 -7.54 -16.02
CA ILE A 188 7.39 -8.83 -16.13
C ILE A 188 7.94 -9.66 -17.29
N SER A 189 8.18 -9.05 -18.46
CA SER A 189 8.73 -9.76 -19.62
C SER A 189 10.13 -10.33 -19.35
N ARG A 190 11.00 -9.56 -18.67
CA ARG A 190 12.34 -10.01 -18.28
C ARG A 190 12.27 -11.18 -17.30
N VAL A 191 11.41 -11.12 -16.29
CA VAL A 191 11.20 -12.25 -15.35
C VAL A 191 10.69 -13.48 -16.11
N LYS A 192 9.72 -13.33 -17.02
CA LYS A 192 9.24 -14.44 -17.87
C LYS A 192 10.36 -15.06 -18.70
N GLN A 193 11.23 -14.24 -19.30
CA GLN A 193 12.36 -14.72 -20.08
C GLN A 193 13.37 -15.48 -19.23
N LEU A 194 13.72 -14.95 -18.05
CA LEU A 194 14.62 -15.60 -17.10
C LEU A 194 14.09 -16.97 -16.67
N VAL A 195 12.82 -17.03 -16.24
CA VAL A 195 12.17 -18.26 -15.76
C VAL A 195 12.13 -19.34 -16.84
N ARG A 196 11.94 -18.95 -18.12
CA ARG A 196 12.02 -19.89 -19.25
C ARG A 196 13.41 -20.48 -19.46
N GLY A 197 14.48 -19.75 -19.13
CA GLY A 197 15.85 -20.23 -19.26
C GLY A 197 16.36 -21.06 -18.07
N LEU A 198 15.64 -21.06 -16.95
CA LEU A 198 15.94 -21.86 -15.75
C LEU A 198 15.21 -23.22 -15.73
N ARG A 199 14.32 -23.47 -16.69
CA ARG A 199 13.61 -24.73 -16.89
C ARG A 199 14.26 -25.53 -18.00
#